data_AF-A0A7C3AIM5-F1
#
_entry.id   AF-A0A7C3AIM5-F1
#
_cell.length_a   1.000
_cell.length_b   1.000
_cell.length_c   1.000
_cell.angle_alpha   90.00
_cell.angle_beta   90.00
_cell.angle_gamma   90.00
#
_symmetry.space_group_name_H-M   'P 1'
#
loop_
_entity.id
_entity.type
_entity.pdbx_description
1 polymer ?
#
loop_
_entity_poly.entity_id
_entity_poly.type
_entity_poly.pdbx_seq_one_letter_code
_entity_poly.pdbx_strand_id
1 'polypeptide(L)'
;MLCIGSVSGLFALRVVFFPRRARMPPPLLFDLSRVDLSADPIYGRSDIDPLNPQRYEMEQLDGILWVDTEARLVLGYKDVTQNEFWVRGHIPGRPLMPAVIMIEAVAQLSSFFVKQFFGIDGFIGFAGIESAKFRAPVQPGSRLLLLGHLTKLASRKYSMDVQGVVDKTLVFEATVSGMRV
;
A
#
# COMPACT_ATOMS: atom_id res chain seq x y z
N MET A 1 -59.84 -36.06 -8.62
CA MET A 1 -59.62 -36.80 -7.36
C MET A 1 -58.73 -35.93 -6.48
N LEU A 2 -59.31 -35.28 -5.46
CA LEU A 2 -58.60 -34.39 -4.55
C LEU A 2 -57.67 -35.19 -3.63
N CYS A 3 -56.44 -34.75 -3.45
CA CYS A 3 -55.67 -35.00 -2.23
C CYS A 3 -55.29 -33.66 -1.62
N ILE A 4 -55.98 -33.32 -0.54
CA ILE A 4 -55.65 -32.23 0.38
C ILE A 4 -54.58 -32.80 1.33
N GLY A 5 -53.39 -32.20 1.34
CA GLY A 5 -52.32 -32.49 2.27
C GLY A 5 -51.84 -31.20 2.92
N SER A 6 -52.30 -30.96 4.13
CA SER A 6 -51.87 -29.87 5.01
C SER A 6 -50.77 -30.40 5.92
N VAL A 7 -49.56 -29.82 5.89
CA VAL A 7 -48.74 -29.61 7.10
C VAL A 7 -47.74 -28.46 6.91
N SER A 8 -47.78 -27.52 7.86
CA SER A 8 -46.65 -26.74 8.41
C SER A 8 -45.83 -25.83 7.49
N GLY A 9 -45.97 -24.51 7.72
CA GLY A 9 -45.14 -23.48 7.13
C GLY A 9 -43.67 -23.61 7.54
N LEU A 10 -42.82 -23.66 6.53
CA LEU A 10 -41.40 -23.33 6.62
C LEU A 10 -41.21 -22.09 5.74
N PHE A 11 -40.94 -20.93 6.36
CA PHE A 11 -40.47 -19.75 5.65
C PHE A 11 -39.12 -20.14 4.99
N ALA A 12 -39.17 -20.53 3.73
CA ALA A 12 -37.97 -20.69 2.92
C ALA A 12 -37.38 -19.30 2.70
N LEU A 13 -36.41 -18.92 3.53
CA LEU A 13 -35.60 -17.73 3.34
C LEU A 13 -34.89 -17.90 1.99
N ARG A 14 -35.43 -17.26 0.96
CA ARG A 14 -34.82 -17.21 -0.37
C ARG A 14 -33.52 -16.41 -0.22
N VAL A 15 -32.41 -17.09 0.08
CA VAL A 15 -31.09 -16.47 0.03
C VAL A 15 -30.83 -16.14 -1.43
N VAL A 16 -31.15 -14.91 -1.82
CA VAL A 16 -30.82 -14.39 -3.13
C VAL A 16 -29.30 -14.23 -3.16
N PHE A 17 -28.64 -15.20 -3.80
CA PHE A 17 -27.22 -15.13 -4.09
C PHE A 17 -27.02 -14.03 -5.14
N PHE A 18 -26.78 -12.79 -4.70
CA PHE A 18 -26.20 -11.79 -5.58
C PHE A 18 -24.75 -12.21 -5.81
N PRO A 19 -24.33 -12.54 -7.05
CA PRO A 19 -22.92 -12.75 -7.32
C PRO A 19 -22.20 -11.46 -6.94
N ARG A 20 -21.27 -11.54 -5.98
CA ARG A 20 -20.38 -10.42 -5.67
C ARG A 20 -19.65 -10.10 -6.96
N ARG A 21 -20.06 -9.05 -7.68
CA ARG A 21 -19.25 -8.47 -8.76
C ARG A 21 -17.87 -8.21 -8.14
N ALA A 22 -16.86 -8.92 -8.62
CA ALA A 22 -15.48 -8.61 -8.29
C ALA A 22 -15.29 -7.12 -8.60
N ARG A 23 -15.08 -6.29 -7.57
CA ARG A 23 -14.88 -4.86 -7.78
C ARG A 23 -13.58 -4.73 -8.57
N MET A 24 -13.68 -4.22 -9.79
CA MET A 24 -12.52 -3.96 -10.62
C MET A 24 -11.50 -3.14 -9.82
N PRO A 25 -10.19 -3.42 -9.99
CA PRO A 25 -9.16 -2.56 -9.43
C PRO A 25 -9.39 -1.11 -9.87
N PRO A 26 -9.21 -0.11 -9.00
CA PRO A 26 -9.22 1.28 -9.41
C PRO A 26 -8.07 1.51 -10.40
N PRO A 27 -8.15 2.57 -11.23
CA PRO A 27 -7.01 3.01 -12.01
C PRO A 27 -5.82 3.35 -11.10
N LEU A 28 -4.61 3.35 -11.67
CA LEU A 28 -3.43 3.79 -10.95
C LEU A 28 -3.55 5.28 -10.59
N LEU A 29 -2.92 5.68 -9.48
CA LEU A 29 -2.89 7.09 -9.04
C LEU A 29 -2.30 8.01 -10.10
N PHE A 30 -1.34 7.51 -10.88
CA PHE A 30 -0.75 8.18 -12.04
C PHE A 30 -0.19 7.15 -13.03
N ASP A 31 0.05 7.60 -14.25
CA ASP A 31 0.58 6.79 -15.35
C ASP A 31 2.08 6.54 -15.21
N LEU A 32 2.44 5.29 -14.88
CA LEU A 32 3.84 4.87 -14.69
C LEU A 32 4.68 4.91 -15.98
N SER A 33 4.08 5.00 -17.17
CA SER A 33 4.84 5.13 -18.42
C SER A 33 5.56 6.47 -18.54
N ARG A 34 5.20 7.45 -17.69
CA ARG A 34 5.83 8.77 -17.62
C ARG A 34 7.12 8.79 -16.78
N VAL A 35 7.45 7.68 -16.12
CA VAL A 35 8.60 7.57 -15.23
C VAL A 35 9.54 6.48 -15.74
N ASP A 36 10.83 6.76 -15.79
CA ASP A 36 11.83 5.73 -16.01
C ASP A 36 12.00 4.90 -14.72
N LEU A 37 11.39 3.71 -14.73
CA LEU A 37 11.41 2.79 -13.58
C LEU A 37 12.76 2.06 -13.40
N SER A 38 13.66 2.21 -14.37
CA SER A 38 15.00 1.61 -14.38
C SER A 38 16.12 2.59 -14.05
N ALA A 39 15.81 3.89 -13.95
CA ALA A 39 16.76 4.91 -13.55
C ALA A 39 17.24 4.72 -12.11
N ASP A 40 18.40 5.30 -11.82
CA ASP A 40 18.87 5.46 -10.45
C ASP A 40 17.87 6.31 -9.64
N PRO A 41 17.69 6.02 -8.34
CA PRO A 41 16.79 6.80 -7.51
C PRO A 41 17.26 8.26 -7.40
N ILE A 42 16.33 9.20 -7.50
CA ILE A 42 16.58 10.62 -7.24
C ILE A 42 16.83 10.91 -5.74
N TYR A 43 16.37 10.01 -4.86
CA TYR A 43 16.72 9.97 -3.45
C TYR A 43 16.95 8.51 -3.03
N GLY A 44 18.17 8.22 -2.58
CA GLY A 44 18.53 6.91 -2.05
C GLY A 44 18.39 6.85 -0.53
N ARG A 45 18.80 5.71 0.05
CA ARG A 45 18.78 5.50 1.50
C ARG A 45 19.54 6.59 2.28
N SER A 46 20.67 7.07 1.76
CA SER A 46 21.44 8.16 2.39
C SER A 46 20.66 9.46 2.54
N ASP A 47 19.69 9.71 1.66
CA ASP A 47 18.82 10.89 1.69
C ASP A 47 17.56 10.64 2.54
N ILE A 48 17.08 9.41 2.56
CA ILE A 48 15.88 8.99 3.31
C ILE A 48 16.17 8.86 4.80
N ASP A 49 17.32 8.28 5.17
CA ASP A 49 17.71 7.96 6.55
C ASP A 49 17.68 9.15 7.53
N PRO A 50 18.10 10.37 7.15
CA PRO A 50 17.99 11.55 8.02
C PRO A 50 16.54 11.95 8.31
N LEU A 51 15.60 11.58 7.44
CA LEU A 51 14.18 11.94 7.55
C LEU A 51 13.35 10.81 8.17
N ASN A 52 13.64 9.56 7.86
CA ASN A 52 12.93 8.40 8.40
C ASN A 52 13.85 7.68 9.41
N PRO A 53 13.51 7.59 10.70
CA PRO A 53 14.39 7.03 11.72
C PRO A 53 14.42 5.49 11.78
N GLN A 54 13.58 4.79 11.02
CA GLN A 54 13.54 3.32 10.99
C GLN A 54 14.86 2.74 10.46
N ARG A 55 15.33 1.64 11.05
CA ARG A 55 16.59 0.99 10.68
C ARG A 55 16.46 -0.53 10.64
N TYR A 56 17.47 -1.17 10.03
CA TYR A 56 17.61 -2.62 9.94
C TYR A 56 16.37 -3.27 9.31
N GLU A 57 15.76 -4.24 9.98
CA GLU A 57 14.60 -4.99 9.50
C GLU A 57 13.36 -4.12 9.30
N MET A 58 13.32 -2.90 9.86
CA MET A 58 12.18 -2.00 9.74
C MET A 58 12.41 -0.86 8.76
N GLU A 59 13.54 -0.80 8.05
CA GLU A 59 13.75 0.12 6.92
C GLU A 59 13.12 -0.50 5.66
N GLN A 60 11.95 0.01 5.25
CA GLN A 60 11.07 -0.63 4.27
C GLN A 60 10.88 0.21 3.00
N LEU A 61 11.66 1.27 2.83
CA LEU A 61 11.69 2.12 1.63
C LEU A 61 13.13 2.19 1.11
N ASP A 62 13.36 1.74 -0.12
CA ASP A 62 14.72 1.67 -0.67
C ASP A 62 15.13 2.92 -1.43
N GLY A 63 14.17 3.63 -2.02
CA GLY A 63 14.45 4.83 -2.78
C GLY A 63 13.21 5.50 -3.36
N ILE A 64 13.42 6.71 -3.86
CA ILE A 64 12.43 7.51 -4.60
C ILE A 64 12.88 7.61 -6.04
N LEU A 65 11.99 7.28 -6.97
CA LEU A 65 12.26 7.34 -8.41
C LEU A 65 11.77 8.66 -9.02
N TRP A 66 10.66 9.20 -8.50
CA TRP A 66 10.02 10.37 -9.10
C TRP A 66 9.13 11.11 -8.11
N VAL A 67 9.06 12.43 -8.28
CA VAL A 67 8.26 13.36 -7.47
C VAL A 67 7.64 14.40 -8.37
N ASP A 68 6.36 14.71 -8.13
CA ASP A 68 5.68 15.90 -8.63
C ASP A 68 5.03 16.62 -7.44
N THR A 69 5.64 17.73 -7.01
CA THR A 69 5.18 18.48 -5.85
C THR A 69 3.92 19.29 -6.13
N GLU A 70 3.69 19.72 -7.37
CA GLU A 70 2.49 20.47 -7.76
C GLU A 70 1.26 19.57 -7.73
N ALA A 71 1.35 18.38 -8.33
CA ALA A 71 0.30 17.36 -8.29
C ALA A 71 0.27 16.58 -6.96
N ARG A 72 1.29 16.78 -6.11
CA ARG A 72 1.49 16.08 -4.82
C ARG A 72 1.56 14.56 -4.96
N LEU A 73 2.29 14.11 -5.97
CA LEU A 73 2.50 12.71 -6.31
C LEU A 73 3.95 12.31 -6.03
N VAL A 74 4.14 11.07 -5.60
CA VAL A 74 5.46 10.48 -5.35
C VAL A 74 5.47 9.02 -5.76
N LEU A 75 6.58 8.60 -6.34
CA LEU A 75 6.89 7.21 -6.65
C LEU A 75 8.16 6.79 -5.90
N GLY A 76 8.01 5.86 -4.98
CA GLY A 76 9.12 5.14 -4.37
C GLY A 76 9.13 3.67 -4.76
N TYR A 77 10.10 2.93 -4.24
CA TYR A 77 10.13 1.48 -4.39
C TYR A 77 10.71 0.78 -3.16
N LYS A 78 10.36 -0.50 -3.06
CA LYS A 78 11.03 -1.48 -2.22
C LYS A 78 11.41 -2.70 -3.05
N ASP A 79 12.68 -3.06 -3.02
CA ASP A 79 13.17 -4.34 -3.52
C ASP A 79 12.96 -5.42 -2.47
N VAL A 80 12.17 -6.42 -2.82
CA VAL A 80 11.82 -7.52 -1.92
C VAL A 80 12.82 -8.64 -2.12
N THR A 81 13.66 -8.90 -1.13
CA THR A 81 14.78 -9.85 -1.27
C THR A 81 14.54 -11.17 -0.54
N GLN A 82 15.42 -12.16 -0.75
CA GLN A 82 15.41 -13.41 0.01
C GLN A 82 15.92 -13.25 1.46
N ASN A 83 16.56 -12.12 1.76
CA ASN A 83 17.19 -11.86 3.06
C ASN A 83 16.27 -11.12 4.03
N GLU A 84 15.01 -10.88 3.66
CA GLU A 84 14.05 -10.19 4.53
C GLU A 84 13.76 -11.00 5.80
N PHE A 85 13.62 -10.31 6.93
CA PHE A 85 13.44 -10.94 8.24
C PHE A 85 12.22 -11.88 8.31
N TRP A 86 11.19 -11.61 7.50
CA TRP A 86 9.95 -12.37 7.44
C TRP A 86 10.03 -13.57 6.48
N VAL A 87 11.02 -13.68 5.58
CA VAL A 87 11.09 -14.78 4.58
C VAL A 87 11.03 -16.15 5.26
N ARG A 88 11.77 -16.34 6.36
CA ARG A 88 11.83 -17.60 7.10
C ARG A 88 10.54 -17.99 7.82
N GLY A 89 9.64 -17.02 8.05
CA GLY A 89 8.45 -17.19 8.90
C GLY A 89 7.12 -16.94 8.20
N HIS A 90 7.12 -16.27 7.06
CA HIS A 90 5.90 -15.87 6.34
C HIS A 90 6.05 -16.13 4.83
N ILE A 91 5.89 -17.36 4.36
CA ILE A 91 5.56 -18.60 5.09
C ILE A 91 6.60 -19.66 4.68
N PRO A 92 7.08 -20.56 5.57
CA PRO A 92 8.08 -21.55 5.21
C PRO A 92 7.74 -22.32 3.92
N GLY A 93 8.68 -22.37 2.97
CA GLY A 93 8.50 -23.00 1.65
C GLY A 93 7.71 -22.18 0.62
N ARG A 94 7.07 -21.08 1.03
CA ARG A 94 6.33 -20.15 0.16
C ARG A 94 6.38 -18.73 0.74
N PRO A 95 7.53 -18.04 0.67
CA PRO A 95 7.66 -16.70 1.24
C PRO A 95 6.75 -15.70 0.51
N LEU A 96 5.94 -14.99 1.28
CA LEU A 96 5.02 -13.96 0.83
C LEU A 96 5.26 -12.72 1.70
N MET A 97 5.45 -11.54 1.12
CA MET A 97 5.59 -10.32 1.90
C MET A 97 4.32 -10.08 2.74
N PRO A 98 4.42 -9.91 4.07
CA PRO A 98 3.24 -9.63 4.88
C PRO A 98 2.60 -8.30 4.47
N ALA A 99 1.27 -8.29 4.37
CA ALA A 99 0.49 -7.11 4.01
C ALA A 99 0.82 -5.87 4.85
N VAL A 100 1.06 -6.07 6.15
CA VAL A 100 1.44 -4.98 7.08
C VAL A 100 2.80 -4.36 6.77
N ILE A 101 3.74 -5.11 6.17
CA ILE A 101 5.04 -4.57 5.74
C ILE A 101 4.89 -3.73 4.47
N MET A 102 3.92 -4.06 3.60
CA MET A 102 3.57 -3.20 2.46
C MET A 102 3.01 -1.86 2.95
N ILE A 103 2.19 -1.87 4.00
CA ILE A 103 1.66 -0.66 4.64
C ILE A 103 2.79 0.16 5.28
N GLU A 104 3.73 -0.49 5.97
CA GLU A 104 4.90 0.19 6.54
C GLU A 104 5.73 0.88 5.45
N ALA A 105 5.97 0.21 4.31
CA ALA A 105 6.72 0.78 3.19
C ALA A 105 6.08 2.07 2.65
N VAL A 106 4.74 2.10 2.46
CA VAL A 106 4.05 3.32 2.03
C VAL A 106 3.91 4.37 3.13
N ALA A 107 3.89 3.96 4.40
CA ALA A 107 3.95 4.91 5.51
C ALA A 107 5.30 5.65 5.51
N GLN A 108 6.41 4.94 5.28
CA GLN A 108 7.74 5.54 5.14
C GLN A 108 7.86 6.42 3.91
N LEU A 109 7.31 6.00 2.77
CA LEU A 109 7.20 6.83 1.56
C LEU A 109 6.47 8.14 1.87
N SER A 110 5.32 8.03 2.54
CA SER A 110 4.49 9.18 2.88
C SER A 110 5.22 10.14 3.83
N SER A 111 5.87 9.60 4.86
CA SER A 111 6.68 10.34 5.83
C SER A 111 7.80 11.11 5.13
N PHE A 112 8.60 10.42 4.32
CA PHE A 112 9.67 11.05 3.54
C PHE A 112 9.11 12.21 2.70
N PHE A 113 8.04 11.97 1.95
CA PHE A 113 7.48 12.95 1.03
C PHE A 113 7.01 14.22 1.74
N VAL A 114 6.25 14.09 2.83
CA VAL A 114 5.75 15.26 3.56
C VAL A 114 6.86 16.02 4.32
N LYS A 115 7.88 15.30 4.80
CA LYS A 115 9.03 15.91 5.47
C LYS A 115 9.90 16.70 4.49
N GLN A 116 10.20 16.09 3.34
CA GLN A 116 11.10 16.66 2.36
C GLN A 116 10.49 17.85 1.61
N PHE A 117 9.19 17.79 1.27
CA PHE A 117 8.58 18.76 0.34
C PHE A 117 7.48 19.63 0.94
N PHE A 118 6.94 19.28 2.11
CA PHE A 118 5.77 19.95 2.69
C PHE A 118 5.98 20.46 4.12
N GLY A 119 7.21 20.38 4.64
CA GLY A 119 7.61 21.04 5.88
C GLY A 119 6.99 20.47 7.16
N ILE A 120 6.48 19.23 7.14
CA ILE A 120 6.18 18.53 8.39
C ILE A 120 7.51 18.03 8.95
N ASP A 121 7.95 18.55 10.09
CA ASP A 121 9.20 18.13 10.73
C ASP A 121 8.97 17.08 11.84
N GLY A 122 10.05 16.69 12.52
CA GLY A 122 9.98 15.80 13.68
C GLY A 122 9.59 14.36 13.35
N PHE A 123 9.12 13.64 14.39
CA PHE A 123 8.68 12.26 14.26
C PHE A 123 7.22 12.20 13.81
N ILE A 124 6.94 11.39 12.79
CA ILE A 124 5.60 11.16 12.28
C ILE A 124 5.14 9.78 12.76
N GLY A 125 4.15 9.76 13.64
CA GLY A 125 3.47 8.55 14.05
C GLY A 125 2.41 8.12 13.02
N PHE A 126 2.22 6.81 12.89
CA PHE A 126 1.14 6.24 12.07
C PHE A 126 -0.21 6.44 12.76
N ALA A 127 -1.08 7.25 12.16
CA ALA A 127 -2.33 7.68 12.78
C ALA A 127 -3.56 6.88 12.31
N GLY A 128 -3.51 6.24 11.14
CA GLY A 128 -4.63 5.43 10.67
C GLY A 128 -4.44 4.85 9.27
N ILE A 129 -5.23 3.82 9.00
CA ILE A 129 -5.36 3.15 7.70
C ILE A 129 -6.84 3.00 7.36
N GLU A 130 -7.19 3.33 6.13
CA GLU A 130 -8.56 3.22 5.62
C GLU A 130 -8.57 2.51 4.27
N SER A 131 -9.68 1.83 3.97
CA SER A 131 -9.97 1.22 2.66
C SER A 131 -8.89 0.28 2.10
N ALA A 132 -8.08 -0.33 2.97
CA ALA A 132 -7.00 -1.21 2.54
C ALA A 132 -7.54 -2.45 1.80
N LYS A 133 -6.99 -2.73 0.62
CA LYS A 133 -7.24 -3.98 -0.12
C LYS A 133 -5.95 -4.54 -0.66
N PHE A 134 -5.71 -5.82 -0.38
CA PHE A 134 -4.60 -6.60 -0.90
C PHE A 134 -5.12 -7.53 -1.98
N ARG A 135 -4.52 -7.45 -3.16
CA ARG A 135 -5.08 -7.99 -4.41
C ARG A 135 -4.25 -9.14 -4.96
N ALA A 136 -2.94 -9.11 -4.76
CA ALA A 136 -2.02 -10.15 -5.20
C ALA A 136 -0.87 -10.31 -4.21
N PRO A 137 -0.29 -11.53 -4.10
CA PRO A 137 0.91 -11.75 -3.29
C PRO A 137 2.13 -11.04 -3.88
N VAL A 138 3.03 -10.58 -3.01
CA VAL A 138 4.37 -10.12 -3.37
C VAL A 138 5.38 -11.10 -2.79
N GLN A 139 6.43 -11.42 -3.54
CA GLN A 139 7.42 -12.45 -3.19
C GLN A 139 8.83 -11.90 -3.32
N PRO A 140 9.83 -12.50 -2.65
CA PRO A 140 11.23 -12.24 -2.93
C PRO A 140 11.55 -12.28 -4.43
N GLY A 141 12.37 -11.35 -4.91
CA GLY A 141 12.67 -11.10 -6.32
C GLY A 141 11.78 -10.04 -6.97
N SER A 142 10.75 -9.52 -6.27
CA SER A 142 9.88 -8.46 -6.79
C SER A 142 10.44 -7.07 -6.48
N ARG A 143 10.32 -6.14 -7.43
CA ARG A 143 10.34 -4.70 -7.12
C ARG A 143 8.91 -4.22 -6.89
N LEU A 144 8.61 -3.85 -5.65
CA LEU A 144 7.34 -3.25 -5.27
C LEU A 144 7.42 -1.75 -5.48
N LEU A 145 6.77 -1.25 -6.52
CA LEU A 145 6.59 0.17 -6.76
C LEU A 145 5.52 0.71 -5.82
N LEU A 146 5.81 1.84 -5.17
CA LEU A 146 4.99 2.47 -4.14
C LEU A 146 4.54 3.84 -4.65
N LEU A 147 3.27 3.94 -5.04
CA LEU A 147 2.68 5.18 -5.50
C LEU A 147 2.01 5.88 -4.33
N GLY A 148 2.20 7.19 -4.21
CA GLY A 148 1.54 8.03 -3.21
C GLY A 148 0.94 9.28 -3.83
N HIS A 149 -0.25 9.66 -3.37
CA HIS A 149 -0.92 10.93 -3.68
C HIS A 149 -1.38 11.59 -2.37
N LEU A 150 -0.76 12.71 -2.01
CA LEU A 150 -1.07 13.44 -0.77
C LEU A 150 -2.41 14.19 -0.90
N THR A 151 -3.47 13.59 -0.38
CA THR A 151 -4.85 14.10 -0.51
C THR A 151 -5.21 15.15 0.53
N LYS A 152 -4.61 15.08 1.72
CA LYS A 152 -4.85 16.05 2.80
C LYS A 152 -3.53 16.43 3.46
N LEU A 153 -3.34 17.72 3.69
CA LEU A 153 -2.20 18.27 4.40
C LEU A 153 -2.66 19.32 5.39
N ALA A 154 -2.23 19.18 6.64
CA ALA A 154 -2.38 20.15 7.72
C ALA A 154 -1.04 20.26 8.47
N SER A 155 -0.92 21.25 9.34
CA SER A 155 0.35 21.57 10.03
C SER A 155 1.00 20.41 10.80
N ARG A 156 0.20 19.45 11.29
CA ARG A 156 0.68 18.28 12.03
C ARG A 156 0.16 16.94 11.52
N LYS A 157 -0.67 16.92 10.47
CA LYS A 157 -1.36 15.70 10.02
C LYS A 157 -1.45 15.67 8.51
N TYR A 158 -1.36 14.48 7.94
CA TYR A 158 -1.66 14.26 6.53
C TYR A 158 -2.49 12.99 6.31
N SER A 159 -3.07 12.89 5.12
CA SER A 159 -3.59 11.65 4.55
C SER A 159 -3.08 11.49 3.13
N MET A 160 -2.68 10.28 2.76
CA MET A 160 -2.15 9.93 1.45
C MET A 160 -2.88 8.70 0.91
N ASP A 161 -3.40 8.79 -0.30
CA ASP A 161 -3.85 7.61 -1.04
C ASP A 161 -2.63 6.92 -1.62
N VAL A 162 -2.56 5.60 -1.46
CA VAL A 162 -1.36 4.82 -1.78
C VAL A 162 -1.72 3.55 -2.54
N GLN A 163 -0.82 3.14 -3.44
CA GLN A 163 -0.93 1.92 -4.22
C GLN A 163 0.41 1.21 -4.32
N GLY A 164 0.38 -0.12 -4.34
CA GLY A 164 1.53 -0.97 -4.65
C GLY A 164 1.38 -1.65 -5.99
N VAL A 165 2.43 -1.62 -6.80
CA VAL A 165 2.46 -2.26 -8.12
C VAL A 165 3.69 -3.16 -8.26
N VAL A 166 3.51 -4.37 -8.78
CA VAL A 166 4.58 -5.29 -9.20
C VAL A 166 4.28 -5.72 -10.63
N ASP A 167 5.23 -5.60 -11.54
CA ASP A 167 5.07 -6.00 -12.96
C ASP A 167 3.75 -5.52 -13.59
N LYS A 168 3.44 -4.22 -13.41
CA LYS A 168 2.20 -3.55 -13.89
C LYS A 168 0.90 -4.06 -13.25
N THR A 169 0.98 -4.98 -12.28
CA THR A 169 -0.17 -5.48 -11.53
C THR A 169 -0.34 -4.70 -10.23
N LEU A 170 -1.52 -4.12 -10.00
CA LEU A 170 -1.87 -3.51 -8.72
C LEU A 170 -2.00 -4.60 -7.65
N VAL A 171 -1.07 -4.63 -6.70
CA VAL A 171 -1.00 -5.67 -5.65
C VAL A 171 -1.64 -5.22 -4.34
N PHE A 172 -1.69 -3.91 -4.05
CA PHE A 172 -2.50 -3.37 -2.95
C PHE A 172 -2.87 -1.90 -3.14
N GLU A 173 -3.87 -1.44 -2.39
CA GLU A 173 -4.27 -0.03 -2.27
C GLU A 173 -4.72 0.28 -0.83
N ALA A 174 -4.55 1.53 -0.38
CA ALA A 174 -5.07 2.02 0.89
C ALA A 174 -5.09 3.57 0.91
N THR A 175 -5.70 4.14 1.95
CA THR A 175 -5.40 5.50 2.41
C THR A 175 -4.68 5.39 3.74
N VAL A 176 -3.51 6.01 3.87
CA VAL A 176 -2.72 6.05 5.12
C VAL A 176 -2.69 7.47 5.67
N SER A 177 -2.69 7.61 6.99
CA SER A 177 -2.60 8.91 7.65
C SER A 177 -1.45 8.92 8.65
N GLY A 178 -0.67 10.01 8.65
CA GLY A 178 0.39 10.25 9.63
C GLY A 178 0.13 11.52 10.42
N MET A 179 0.68 11.57 11.64
CA MET A 179 0.61 12.74 12.52
C MET A 179 1.96 13.00 13.16
N ARG A 180 2.43 14.25 13.14
CA ARG A 180 3.59 14.69 13.90
C ARG A 180 3.28 14.58 15.39
N VAL A 181 4.07 13.78 16.10
CA VAL A 181 3.93 13.53 17.55
C VAL A 181 4.79 14.51 18.33
#